data_AF-A0A7L5DTZ4-F1
#
_entry.id   AF-A0A7L5DTZ4-F1
#
_cell.length_a   1.000
_cell.length_b   1.000
_cell.length_c   1.000
_cell.angle_alpha   90.00
_cell.angle_beta   90.00
_cell.angle_gamma   90.00
#
_symmetry.space_group_name_H-M   'P 1'
#
loop_
_entity.id
_entity.type
_entity.pdbx_description
1 polymer ?
#
loop_
_entity_poly.entity_id
_entity_poly.type
_entity_poly.pdbx_seq_one_letter_code
_entity_poly.pdbx_strand_id
1 'polypeptide(L)'
;METLKAQVVEQLKKDCTFDGSISSYMNQIMIRIPDADFDGKVKEIKQEVQDVVSHTFDHRGENLSVVIQCDDIEKEVAFTIWKTN
;
A
#
# COMPACT_ATOMS: atom_id res chain seq x y z
N MET A 1 20.75 -0.26 6.78
CA MET A 1 19.69 -1.27 6.95
C MET A 1 18.44 -0.71 6.32
N GLU A 2 17.91 -1.38 5.31
CA GLU A 2 16.61 -1.04 4.73
C GLU A 2 15.50 -1.40 5.73
N THR A 3 14.56 -0.48 5.93
CA THR A 3 13.40 -0.74 6.80
C THR A 3 12.41 -1.68 6.11
N LEU A 4 11.58 -2.40 6.87
CA LEU A 4 10.52 -3.26 6.31
C LEU A 4 9.66 -2.48 5.31
N LYS A 5 9.33 -1.21 5.62
CA LYS A 5 8.57 -0.33 4.73
C LYS A 5 9.23 -0.10 3.37
N ALA A 6 10.55 0.10 3.35
CA ALA A 6 11.28 0.31 2.09
C ALA A 6 11.21 -0.95 1.22
N GLN A 7 11.42 -2.13 1.82
CA GLN A 7 11.30 -3.41 1.14
C GLN A 7 9.88 -3.65 0.62
N VAL A 8 8.85 -3.33 1.42
CA VAL A 8 7.45 -3.43 1.01
C VAL A 8 7.15 -2.49 -0.16
N VAL A 9 7.58 -1.23 -0.11
CA VAL A 9 7.39 -0.27 -1.21
C VAL A 9 8.06 -0.77 -2.50
N GLU A 10 9.28 -1.29 -2.41
CA GLU A 10 9.98 -1.85 -3.57
C GLU A 10 9.28 -3.08 -4.12
N GLN A 11 8.74 -3.95 -3.26
CA GLN A 11 7.99 -5.11 -3.71
C GLN A 11 6.67 -4.71 -4.37
N LEU A 12 5.92 -3.80 -3.76
CA LEU A 12 4.67 -3.30 -4.33
C LEU A 12 4.92 -2.63 -5.69
N LYS A 13 6.02 -1.89 -5.88
CA LYS A 13 6.39 -1.32 -7.18
C LYS A 13 6.69 -2.36 -8.27
N LYS A 14 7.07 -3.58 -7.88
CA LYS A 14 7.39 -4.67 -8.81
C LYS A 14 6.15 -5.49 -9.15
N ASP A 15 5.30 -5.75 -8.15
CA ASP A 15 4.21 -6.72 -8.25
C ASP A 15 2.84 -6.07 -8.49
N CYS A 16 2.64 -4.81 -8.09
CA CYS A 16 1.36 -4.14 -8.29
C CYS A 16 1.18 -3.66 -9.72
N THR A 17 -0.04 -3.79 -10.23
CA THR A 17 -0.36 -3.49 -11.64
C THR A 17 -1.23 -2.24 -11.82
N PHE A 18 -1.63 -1.59 -10.73
CA PHE A 18 -2.43 -0.38 -10.79
C PHE A 18 -1.64 0.83 -11.32
N ASP A 19 -2.34 1.71 -12.03
CA ASP A 19 -1.80 3.00 -12.46
C ASP A 19 -1.76 3.97 -11.28
N GLY A 20 -0.56 4.22 -10.75
CA GLY A 20 -0.37 5.05 -9.57
C GLY A 20 1.09 5.16 -9.14
N SER A 21 1.34 5.97 -8.12
CA SER A 21 2.65 6.10 -7.50
C SER A 21 2.66 5.50 -6.10
N ILE A 22 3.73 4.77 -5.78
CA ILE A 22 3.94 4.16 -4.48
C ILE A 22 5.15 4.81 -3.83
N SER A 23 4.97 5.29 -2.60
CA SER A 23 6.04 5.89 -1.80
C SER A 23 5.86 5.55 -0.33
N SER A 24 6.83 5.92 0.50
CA SER A 24 6.70 5.86 1.95
C SER A 24 6.86 7.25 2.53
N TYR A 25 6.00 7.62 3.46
CA TYR A 25 6.10 8.86 4.23
C TYR A 25 5.94 8.56 5.71
N MET A 26 6.91 9.00 6.54
CA MET A 26 6.96 8.69 7.97
C MET A 26 6.77 7.20 8.28
N ASN A 27 5.61 6.81 8.82
CA ASN A 27 5.26 5.44 9.16
C ASN A 27 4.17 4.83 8.27
N GLN A 28 3.97 5.42 7.09
CA GLN A 28 2.91 5.05 6.17
C GLN A 28 3.47 4.73 4.79
N ILE A 29 2.87 3.75 4.14
CA ILE A 29 2.99 3.50 2.71
C ILE A 29 1.92 4.34 2.03
N MET A 30 2.32 5.20 1.12
CA MET A 30 1.45 6.11 0.38
C MET A 30 1.28 5.56 -1.03
N ILE A 31 0.04 5.31 -1.41
CA ILE A 31 -0.36 4.93 -2.77
C ILE A 31 -1.20 6.07 -3.31
N ARG A 32 -0.76 6.68 -4.41
CA ARG A 32 -1.53 7.73 -5.09
C ARG A 32 -2.03 7.25 -6.44
N ILE A 33 -3.31 7.48 -6.72
CA ILE A 33 -3.95 7.10 -7.98
C ILE A 33 -4.67 8.31 -8.60
N PRO A 34 -4.69 8.47 -9.94
CA PRO A 34 -5.31 9.61 -10.62
C PRO A 34 -6.81 9.42 -10.95
N ASP A 35 -7.53 8.54 -10.24
CA ASP A 35 -8.76 7.94 -10.77
C ASP A 35 -10.07 8.50 -10.18
N ALA A 36 -11.02 8.82 -11.08
CA ALA A 36 -12.37 9.26 -10.72
C ALA A 36 -13.24 8.13 -10.11
N ASP A 37 -12.92 6.86 -10.36
CA ASP A 37 -13.51 5.66 -9.75
C ASP A 37 -12.70 5.16 -8.53
N PHE A 38 -12.27 6.11 -7.70
CA PHE A 38 -11.48 5.85 -6.50
C PHE A 38 -12.10 4.74 -5.62
N ASP A 39 -13.41 4.79 -5.37
CA ASP A 39 -14.10 3.84 -4.51
C ASP A 39 -14.09 2.39 -5.05
N GLY A 40 -14.14 2.21 -6.38
CA GLY A 40 -14.02 0.91 -7.03
C GLY A 40 -12.60 0.36 -6.95
N LYS A 41 -11.61 1.19 -7.31
CA LYS A 41 -10.19 0.81 -7.32
C LYS A 41 -9.60 0.58 -5.93
N VAL A 42 -10.05 1.31 -4.91
CA VAL A 42 -9.55 1.16 -3.53
C VAL A 42 -9.67 -0.28 -3.04
N LYS A 43 -10.77 -0.97 -3.37
CA LYS A 43 -10.97 -2.35 -2.94
C LYS A 43 -9.95 -3.29 -3.59
N GLU A 44 -9.69 -3.12 -4.88
CA GLU A 44 -8.73 -3.92 -5.64
C GLU A 44 -7.29 -3.66 -5.17
N ILE A 45 -6.91 -2.38 -5.04
CA ILE A 45 -5.58 -1.98 -4.55
C ILE A 45 -5.35 -2.51 -3.14
N LYS A 46 -6.35 -2.37 -2.26
CA LYS A 46 -6.25 -2.90 -0.90
C LYS A 46 -6.01 -4.41 -0.91
N GLN A 47 -6.75 -5.15 -1.73
CA GLN A 47 -6.58 -6.60 -1.84
C GLN A 47 -5.19 -6.96 -2.38
N GLU A 48 -4.76 -6.35 -3.48
CA GLU A 48 -3.46 -6.60 -4.11
C GLU A 48 -2.30 -6.30 -3.15
N VAL A 49 -2.35 -5.16 -2.45
CA VAL A 49 -1.34 -4.80 -1.43
C VAL A 49 -1.35 -5.81 -0.28
N GLN A 50 -2.53 -6.24 0.18
CA GLN A 50 -2.63 -7.24 1.25
C GLN A 50 -2.05 -8.59 0.81
N ASP A 51 -2.30 -9.03 -0.41
CA ASP A 51 -1.78 -10.28 -0.97
C ASP A 51 -0.25 -10.23 -1.10
N VAL A 52 0.31 -9.18 -1.72
CA VAL A 52 1.77 -9.01 -1.85
C VAL A 52 2.45 -8.99 -0.48
N VAL A 53 1.90 -8.23 0.47
CA VAL A 53 2.48 -8.11 1.81
C VAL A 53 2.37 -9.41 2.59
N SER A 54 1.23 -10.10 2.51
CA SER A 54 1.01 -11.34 3.26
C SER A 54 1.80 -12.51 2.68
N HIS A 55 2.07 -12.51 1.38
CA HIS A 55 2.85 -13.56 0.71
C HIS A 55 4.36 -13.36 0.85
N THR A 56 4.84 -12.12 0.70
CA THR A 56 6.28 -11.82 0.67
C THR A 56 6.85 -11.52 2.06
N PHE A 57 6.03 -10.97 2.96
CA PHE A 57 6.42 -10.54 4.29
C PHE A 57 5.55 -11.23 5.35
N ASP A 58 5.42 -12.56 5.24
CA ASP A 58 4.55 -13.39 6.07
C ASP A 58 5.00 -13.46 7.54
N HIS A 59 6.27 -13.19 7.81
CA HIS A 59 6.83 -13.07 9.16
C HIS A 59 7.31 -11.64 9.43
N ARG A 60 6.43 -10.78 9.98
CA ARG A 60 6.73 -9.36 10.27
C ARG A 60 6.42 -9.01 11.72
N GLY A 61 7.34 -8.29 12.37
CA GLY A 61 7.19 -7.88 13.78
C GLY A 61 6.45 -6.57 13.99
N GLU A 62 6.17 -5.82 12.92
CA GLU A 62 5.54 -4.49 12.96
C GLU A 62 4.29 -4.42 12.07
N ASN A 63 3.35 -3.54 12.42
CA ASN A 63 2.18 -3.24 11.61
C ASN A 63 2.56 -2.27 10.48
N LEU A 64 1.94 -2.44 9.32
CA LEU A 64 2.11 -1.53 8.19
C LEU A 64 0.86 -0.68 8.01
N SER A 65 0.99 0.64 8.06
CA SER A 65 -0.09 1.56 7.71
C SER A 65 0.02 1.92 6.23
N VAL A 66 -1.09 1.77 5.50
CA VAL A 66 -1.18 2.06 4.07
C VAL A 66 -2.26 3.11 3.88
N VAL A 67 -1.96 4.14 3.08
CA VAL A 67 -2.88 5.21 2.70
C VAL A 67 -2.99 5.22 1.18
N ILE A 68 -4.21 5.06 0.68
CA ILE A 68 -4.54 5.22 -0.73
C ILE A 68 -5.17 6.61 -0.88
N GLN A 69 -4.59 7.46 -1.70
CA GLN A 69 -5.03 8.83 -1.95
C GLN A 69 -5.36 8.99 -3.44
N CYS A 70 -6.43 9.70 -3.76
CA CYS A 70 -6.65 10.17 -5.13
C CYS A 70 -5.97 11.54 -5.32
N ASP A 71 -5.25 11.72 -6.43
CA ASP A 71 -4.65 13.02 -6.78
C ASP A 71 -5.73 14.00 -7.31
N ASP A 72 -6.76 13.50 -7.99
CA ASP A 72 -7.77 14.30 -8.69
C ASP A 72 -8.94 14.75 -7.81
N ILE A 73 -9.24 13.98 -6.76
CA ILE A 73 -10.30 14.29 -5.79
C ILE A 73 -9.70 14.13 -4.40
N GLU A 74 -9.93 15.06 -3.47
CA GLU A 74 -9.42 15.03 -2.09
C GLU A 74 -10.04 13.87 -1.26
N LYS A 75 -9.86 12.63 -1.73
CA LYS A 75 -10.30 11.39 -1.11
C LYS A 75 -9.07 10.59 -0.72
N GLU A 76 -9.15 10.02 0.48
CA GLU A 76 -8.16 9.07 0.97
C GLU A 76 -8.82 7.93 1.74
N VAL A 77 -8.19 6.76 1.71
CA VAL A 77 -8.56 5.59 2.50
C VAL A 77 -7.30 5.04 3.14
N ALA A 78 -7.30 5.02 4.47
CA ALA A 78 -6.23 4.40 5.24
C ALA A 78 -6.65 3.01 5.73
N PHE A 79 -5.71 2.07 5.71
CA PHE A 79 -5.87 0.75 6.32
C PHE A 79 -4.57 0.26 6.93
N THR A 80 -4.69 -0.70 7.87
CA THR A 80 -3.55 -1.30 8.56
C THR A 80 -3.44 -2.77 8.20
N ILE A 81 -2.25 -3.19 7.81
CA ILE A 81 -1.88 -4.60 7.68
C ILE A 81 -1.19 -4.99 9.00
N TRP A 82 -1.89 -5.80 9.79
CA TRP A 82 -1.41 -6.21 11.11
C TRP A 82 -0.20 -7.14 10.99
N LYS A 83 0.68 -7.08 11.99
CA LYS A 83 1.77 -8.03 12.13
C LYS A 83 1.27 -9.47 12.26
N THR A 84 2.08 -10.40 11.80
CA THR A 84 1.89 -11.84 11.93
C THR A 84 2.85 -12.31 13.02
N ASN A 85 2.33 -12.50 14.23
CA ASN A 85 3.11 -12.97 15.39
C ASN A 85 3.74 -14.34 15.14
#